data_AF-A0A5E4ZL12-F1
#
_entry.id   AF-A0A5E4ZL12-F1
#
_cell.length_a   1.000
_cell.length_b   1.000
_cell.length_c   1.000
_cell.angle_alpha   90.00
_cell.angle_beta   90.00
_cell.angle_gamma   90.00
#
_symmetry.space_group_name_H-M   'P 1'
#
loop_
_entity.id
_entity.type
_entity.pdbx_description
1 polymer ?
#
loop_
_entity_poly.entity_id
_entity_poly.type
_entity_poly.pdbx_seq_one_letter_code
_entity_poly.pdbx_strand_id
1 'polypeptide(L)'
;MTSQLLHTLKSVISPYFPIANPEARLPKAMRVIAALAETCSATSRELFVAGAELLKAGSADHGWNVIGPCFERGVDRTDTVRELARSHLAALPGGLRHVLGACSMRVFDELNEKVFGVLAPDVRDEIVRRWSEPNGSRLYVTREGLFAVDLPGTDFRCALTAKGLSQSGLRLTQHEATRLLLAQVDGDFASGPVLTVLPAMAVLHPGVVYTLLGAVIGPDGSLPPELDRDEIHALAAAVHDKLKCEDGTVELRAPFARFFRWMGDEKRAAQAHALTASVRSLHAEQGGGLALDPNLSGRERADEVSRINHTRAAIERQLAAFHYDRAIEPRLAATELLASASSFSSAGERPLAAAMYAAAAEKLASCGAFSEVRSTLKDAAGAYGADWDALSRICARCAEAFDRRGHHHAAAKTHALAAGFMRERIERHADIDVAGALACYERHFVRAQSDVPARIRSAIAARLHALSSADGLKVIGAVIRFDARQDPILFEAFDPDADTEWLLWHMGEQGDGTGVYHLVIDETREQLCKTGSRHPYFDRTVTRNDFIDGDEALALLSR
;
A
#
# COMPACT_ATOMS: atom_id res chain seq x y z
N MET A 1 -29.39 -47.34 -14.33
CA MET A 1 -28.23 -46.43 -14.51
C MET A 1 -27.30 -46.36 -13.29
N THR A 2 -27.69 -46.83 -12.10
CA THR A 2 -26.84 -46.87 -10.89
C THR A 2 -25.74 -47.94 -10.88
N SER A 3 -25.87 -49.01 -11.68
CA SER A 3 -24.93 -50.14 -11.70
C SER A 3 -23.62 -49.85 -12.44
N GLN A 4 -23.63 -49.04 -13.50
CA GLN A 4 -22.42 -48.68 -14.25
C GLN A 4 -21.52 -47.72 -13.46
N LEU A 5 -22.09 -46.71 -12.79
CA LEU A 5 -21.34 -45.78 -11.93
C LEU A 5 -20.67 -46.50 -10.75
N LEU A 6 -21.36 -47.47 -10.14
CA LEU A 6 -20.81 -48.33 -9.09
C LEU A 6 -19.73 -49.30 -9.60
N HIS A 7 -19.82 -49.75 -10.86
CA HIS A 7 -18.82 -50.62 -11.47
C HIS A 7 -17.55 -49.83 -11.87
N THR A 8 -17.71 -48.60 -12.34
CA THR A 8 -16.60 -47.67 -12.62
C THR A 8 -15.93 -47.20 -11.33
N LEU A 9 -16.70 -46.89 -10.27
CA LEU A 9 -16.15 -46.61 -8.94
C LEU A 9 -15.45 -47.82 -8.33
N LYS A 10 -15.99 -49.03 -8.44
CA LYS A 10 -15.31 -50.26 -7.99
C LYS A 10 -14.06 -50.58 -8.80
N SER A 11 -14.00 -50.28 -10.10
CA SER A 11 -12.79 -50.47 -10.90
C SER A 11 -11.73 -49.39 -10.65
N VAL A 12 -12.13 -48.18 -10.24
CA VAL A 12 -11.22 -47.08 -9.87
C VAL A 12 -10.70 -47.23 -8.43
N ILE A 13 -11.53 -47.74 -7.51
CA ILE A 13 -11.18 -47.93 -6.08
C ILE A 13 -10.48 -49.29 -5.83
N SER A 14 -10.60 -50.27 -6.74
CA SER A 14 -9.85 -51.52 -6.65
C SER A 14 -8.52 -51.41 -7.40
N PRO A 15 -7.43 -51.04 -6.71
CA PRO A 15 -6.33 -52.01 -6.72
C PRO A 15 -5.41 -51.93 -5.48
N TYR A 16 -5.74 -52.64 -4.41
CA TYR A 16 -4.79 -53.01 -3.35
C TYR A 16 -4.20 -54.42 -3.56
N PHE A 17 -4.04 -54.85 -4.81
CA PHE A 17 -3.18 -56.00 -5.12
C PHE A 17 -1.71 -55.55 -5.12
N PRO A 18 -0.78 -56.34 -4.55
CA PRO A 18 0.64 -56.02 -4.58
C PRO A 18 1.08 -55.90 -6.03
N ILE A 19 1.46 -54.68 -6.44
CA ILE A 19 1.99 -54.44 -7.78
C ILE A 19 3.34 -55.17 -7.84
N ALA A 20 3.40 -56.21 -8.68
CA ALA A 20 4.59 -57.03 -8.89
C ALA A 20 5.75 -56.25 -9.53
N ASN A 21 5.46 -55.13 -10.23
CA ASN A 21 6.47 -54.23 -10.78
C ASN A 21 6.56 -52.90 -9.97
N PRO A 22 7.62 -52.70 -9.16
CA PRO A 22 7.88 -51.45 -8.44
C PRO A 22 7.88 -50.18 -9.33
N GLU A 23 8.29 -50.29 -10.59
CA GLU A 23 8.40 -49.19 -11.55
C GLU A 23 7.02 -48.65 -11.98
N ALA A 24 6.00 -49.50 -12.00
CA ALA A 24 4.65 -49.11 -12.42
C ALA A 24 3.86 -48.38 -11.32
N ARG A 25 4.40 -48.27 -10.11
CA ARG A 25 3.68 -47.72 -8.94
C ARG A 25 3.38 -46.23 -9.10
N LEU A 26 4.38 -45.43 -9.49
CA LEU A 26 4.23 -43.98 -9.66
C LEU A 26 3.27 -43.63 -10.82
N PRO A 27 3.44 -44.16 -12.05
CA PRO A 27 2.49 -43.90 -13.15
C PRO A 27 1.06 -44.34 -12.85
N LYS A 28 0.88 -45.39 -12.04
CA LYS A 28 -0.45 -45.82 -11.59
C LYS A 28 -1.06 -44.84 -10.60
N ALA A 29 -0.30 -44.39 -9.60
CA ALA A 29 -0.77 -43.40 -8.64
C ALA A 29 -1.19 -42.10 -9.33
N MET A 30 -0.39 -41.62 -10.30
CA MET A 30 -0.69 -40.44 -11.13
C MET A 30 -2.01 -40.58 -11.90
N ARG A 31 -2.25 -41.74 -12.54
CA ARG A 31 -3.52 -41.98 -13.27
C ARG A 31 -4.73 -42.05 -12.34
N VAL A 32 -4.59 -42.71 -11.20
CA VAL A 32 -5.69 -42.84 -10.22
C VAL A 32 -6.07 -41.48 -9.67
N ILE A 33 -5.10 -40.66 -9.28
CA ILE A 33 -5.40 -39.35 -8.71
C ILE A 33 -6.01 -38.39 -9.75
N ALA A 34 -5.56 -38.42 -11.00
CA ALA A 34 -6.16 -37.63 -12.08
C ALA A 34 -7.63 -38.02 -12.31
N ALA A 35 -7.93 -39.33 -12.41
CA ALA A 35 -9.30 -39.81 -12.60
C ALA A 35 -10.22 -39.47 -11.41
N LEU A 36 -9.70 -39.50 -10.18
CA LEU A 36 -10.46 -39.11 -8.99
C LEU A 36 -10.67 -37.60 -8.91
N ALA A 37 -9.69 -36.78 -9.31
CA ALA A 37 -9.83 -35.33 -9.35
C ALA A 37 -10.94 -34.87 -10.31
N GLU A 38 -11.13 -35.58 -11.43
CA GLU A 38 -12.20 -35.29 -12.40
C GLU A 38 -13.60 -35.68 -11.90
N THR A 39 -13.71 -36.73 -11.08
CA THR A 39 -14.99 -37.38 -10.78
C THR A 39 -15.47 -37.20 -9.34
N CYS A 40 -14.57 -36.92 -8.40
CA CYS A 40 -14.89 -36.78 -6.98
C CYS A 40 -14.93 -35.31 -6.54
N SER A 41 -15.61 -35.04 -5.42
CA SER A 41 -15.57 -33.72 -4.79
C SER A 41 -14.18 -33.43 -4.22
N ALA A 42 -13.79 -32.15 -4.20
CA ALA A 42 -12.49 -31.70 -3.70
C ALA A 42 -12.19 -32.13 -2.25
N THR A 43 -13.20 -32.35 -1.40
CA THR A 43 -13.03 -32.78 0.00
C THR A 43 -13.21 -34.29 0.21
N SER A 44 -13.24 -35.07 -0.88
CA SER A 44 -13.46 -36.52 -0.81
C SER A 44 -12.31 -37.25 -0.12
N ARG A 45 -12.66 -38.32 0.62
CA ARG A 45 -11.68 -39.18 1.29
C ARG A 45 -10.82 -39.92 0.27
N GLU A 46 -11.41 -40.28 -0.87
CA GLU A 46 -10.79 -40.96 -1.99
C GLU A 46 -9.62 -40.15 -2.55
N LEU A 47 -9.81 -38.84 -2.76
CA LEU A 47 -8.75 -37.95 -3.25
C LEU A 47 -7.63 -37.78 -2.22
N PHE A 48 -7.97 -37.72 -0.92
CA PHE A 48 -6.96 -37.67 0.16
C PHE A 48 -6.10 -38.95 0.21
N VAL A 49 -6.73 -40.13 0.11
CA VAL A 49 -6.02 -41.41 0.08
C VAL A 49 -5.15 -41.53 -1.17
N ALA A 50 -5.65 -41.11 -2.33
CA ALA A 50 -4.88 -41.11 -3.57
C ALA A 50 -3.65 -40.19 -3.49
N GLY A 51 -3.78 -39.01 -2.86
CA GLY A 51 -2.65 -38.11 -2.59
C GLY A 51 -1.58 -38.74 -1.69
N ALA A 52 -1.99 -39.46 -0.64
CA ALA A 52 -1.06 -40.18 0.23
C ALA A 52 -0.33 -41.33 -0.49
N GLU A 53 -1.02 -42.07 -1.36
CA GLU A 53 -0.41 -43.10 -2.18
C GLU A 53 0.55 -42.52 -3.24
N LEU A 54 0.24 -41.35 -3.81
CA LEU A 54 1.16 -40.64 -4.71
C LEU A 54 2.45 -40.25 -3.99
N LEU A 55 2.34 -39.68 -2.78
CA LEU A 55 3.50 -39.36 -1.95
C LEU A 55 4.34 -40.61 -1.69
N LYS A 56 3.71 -41.70 -1.25
CA LYS A 56 4.38 -42.98 -0.98
C LYS A 56 5.07 -43.55 -2.23
N ALA A 57 4.44 -43.46 -3.39
CA ALA A 57 4.99 -43.95 -4.65
C ALA A 57 6.18 -43.09 -5.13
N GLY A 58 6.10 -41.77 -5.02
CA GLY A 58 7.19 -40.85 -5.37
C GLY A 58 8.38 -40.96 -4.41
N SER A 59 8.12 -41.16 -3.12
CA SER A 59 9.17 -41.35 -2.11
C SER A 59 9.77 -42.76 -2.09
N ALA A 60 9.32 -43.70 -2.92
CA ALA A 60 9.93 -45.02 -3.10
C ALA A 60 11.10 -44.97 -4.11
N ASP A 61 12.09 -45.87 -4.02
CA ASP A 61 13.38 -45.72 -4.73
C ASP A 61 13.23 -45.56 -6.24
N HIS A 62 12.32 -46.31 -6.83
CA HIS A 62 12.03 -46.22 -8.26
C HIS A 62 11.35 -44.89 -8.62
N GLY A 63 10.44 -44.39 -7.78
CA GLY A 63 9.81 -43.08 -7.97
C GLY A 63 10.83 -41.94 -7.86
N TRP A 64 11.74 -42.02 -6.89
CA TRP A 64 12.80 -41.03 -6.73
C TRP A 64 13.85 -41.11 -7.83
N ASN A 65 14.13 -42.28 -8.41
CA ASN A 65 15.00 -42.38 -9.58
C ASN A 65 14.43 -41.64 -10.81
N VAL A 66 13.10 -41.47 -10.89
CA VAL A 66 12.42 -40.68 -11.93
C VAL A 66 12.38 -39.19 -11.57
N ILE A 67 12.06 -38.87 -10.32
CA ILE A 67 11.82 -37.49 -9.85
C ILE A 67 13.11 -36.77 -9.46
N GLY A 68 14.02 -37.46 -8.78
CA GLY A 68 15.24 -36.92 -8.18
C GLY A 68 16.16 -36.19 -9.16
N PRO A 69 16.35 -36.66 -10.42
CA PRO A 69 17.12 -35.92 -11.42
C PRO A 69 16.58 -34.52 -11.75
N CYS A 70 15.31 -34.23 -11.42
CA CYS A 70 14.71 -32.92 -11.66
C CYS A 70 15.16 -31.83 -10.66
N PHE A 71 15.82 -32.23 -9.56
CA PHE A 71 16.15 -31.36 -8.44
C PHE A 71 17.65 -31.33 -8.15
N GLU A 72 18.09 -30.30 -7.43
CA GLU A 72 19.47 -30.19 -6.97
C GLU A 72 19.89 -31.36 -6.05
N ARG A 73 21.19 -31.63 -5.99
CA ARG A 73 21.72 -32.71 -5.13
C ARG A 73 21.57 -32.32 -3.66
N GLY A 74 21.16 -33.29 -2.83
CA GLY A 74 21.10 -33.12 -1.37
C GLY A 74 19.79 -32.57 -0.83
N VAL A 75 18.75 -32.41 -1.67
CA VAL A 75 17.40 -32.06 -1.21
C VAL A 75 16.79 -33.16 -0.35
N ASP A 76 15.92 -32.77 0.60
CA ASP A 76 15.15 -33.75 1.35
C ASP A 76 14.10 -34.41 0.43
N ARG A 77 14.27 -35.71 0.21
CA ARG A 77 13.43 -36.50 -0.68
C ARG A 77 11.96 -36.50 -0.27
N THR A 78 11.67 -36.63 1.03
CA THR A 78 10.29 -36.81 1.50
C THR A 78 9.52 -35.50 1.39
N ASP A 79 10.16 -34.40 1.79
CA ASP A 79 9.58 -33.08 1.72
C ASP A 79 9.42 -32.62 0.27
N THR A 80 10.44 -32.81 -0.57
CA THR A 80 10.36 -32.45 -2.01
C THR A 80 9.22 -33.18 -2.70
N VAL A 81 9.09 -34.49 -2.52
CA VAL A 81 7.98 -35.26 -3.13
C VAL A 81 6.63 -34.82 -2.57
N ARG A 82 6.54 -34.49 -1.28
CA ARG A 82 5.29 -33.99 -0.68
C ARG A 82 4.86 -32.67 -1.29
N GLU A 83 5.79 -31.74 -1.45
CA GLU A 83 5.54 -30.42 -2.03
C GLU A 83 5.20 -30.53 -3.52
N LEU A 84 5.95 -31.35 -4.27
CA LEU A 84 5.70 -31.67 -5.67
C LEU A 84 4.30 -32.29 -5.87
N ALA A 85 3.95 -33.30 -5.07
CA ALA A 85 2.64 -33.94 -5.15
C ALA A 85 1.50 -32.94 -4.89
N ARG A 86 1.64 -32.05 -3.90
CA ARG A 86 0.63 -31.01 -3.62
C ARG A 86 0.51 -30.01 -4.76
N SER A 87 1.63 -29.56 -5.33
CA SER A 87 1.59 -28.68 -6.51
C SER A 87 0.94 -29.39 -7.70
N HIS A 88 1.13 -30.71 -7.82
CA HIS A 88 0.48 -31.52 -8.83
C HIS A 88 -1.01 -31.69 -8.66
N LEU A 89 -1.47 -32.00 -7.45
CA LEU A 89 -2.90 -32.01 -7.17
C LEU A 89 -3.52 -30.66 -7.51
N ALA A 90 -2.88 -29.55 -7.13
CA ALA A 90 -3.41 -28.21 -7.39
C ALA A 90 -3.56 -27.89 -8.89
N ALA A 91 -2.79 -28.54 -9.75
CA ALA A 91 -2.89 -28.41 -11.21
C ALA A 91 -4.02 -29.26 -11.84
N LEU A 92 -4.61 -30.20 -11.09
CA LEU A 92 -5.71 -31.03 -11.55
C LEU A 92 -7.07 -30.34 -11.32
N PRO A 93 -8.13 -30.70 -12.09
CA PRO A 93 -9.47 -30.13 -11.90
C PRO A 93 -9.95 -30.26 -10.45
N GLY A 94 -10.36 -29.15 -9.82
CA GLY A 94 -10.84 -29.14 -8.43
C GLY A 94 -9.76 -29.39 -7.37
N GLY A 95 -8.53 -29.69 -7.77
CA GLY A 95 -7.46 -30.07 -6.86
C GLY A 95 -6.88 -28.89 -6.07
N LEU A 96 -6.91 -27.67 -6.60
CA LEU A 96 -6.55 -26.48 -5.81
C LEU A 96 -7.46 -26.34 -4.58
N ARG A 97 -8.77 -26.55 -4.74
CA ARG A 97 -9.72 -26.53 -3.61
C ARG A 97 -9.44 -27.63 -2.59
N HIS A 98 -8.97 -28.80 -3.03
CA HIS A 98 -8.53 -29.86 -2.13
C HIS A 98 -7.31 -29.44 -1.31
N VAL A 99 -6.28 -28.92 -1.98
CA VAL A 99 -5.05 -28.46 -1.32
C VAL A 99 -5.36 -27.33 -0.32
N LEU A 100 -6.21 -26.38 -0.71
CA LEU A 100 -6.62 -25.27 0.16
C LEU A 100 -7.56 -25.70 1.31
N GLY A 101 -8.18 -26.88 1.21
CA GLY A 101 -8.88 -27.50 2.34
C GLY A 101 -7.92 -28.06 3.40
N ALA A 102 -6.66 -28.32 3.04
CA ALA A 102 -5.63 -28.87 3.93
C ALA A 102 -4.60 -27.81 4.39
N CYS A 103 -4.39 -26.73 3.65
CA CYS A 103 -3.51 -25.63 4.03
C CYS A 103 -4.00 -24.27 3.51
N SER A 104 -3.48 -23.16 4.03
CA SER A 104 -3.79 -21.83 3.50
C SER A 104 -3.07 -21.56 2.18
N MET A 105 -3.58 -20.60 1.39
CA MET A 105 -2.93 -20.17 0.14
C MET A 105 -1.49 -19.71 0.39
N ARG A 106 -1.23 -18.98 1.50
CA ARG A 106 0.12 -18.55 1.88
C ARG A 106 1.08 -19.73 2.06
N VAL A 107 0.64 -20.76 2.78
CA VAL A 107 1.44 -21.98 2.97
C VAL A 107 1.66 -22.68 1.63
N PHE A 108 0.62 -22.80 0.80
CA PHE A 108 0.78 -23.40 -0.52
C PHE A 108 1.77 -22.63 -1.41
N ASP A 109 1.76 -21.30 -1.34
CA ASP A 109 2.68 -20.44 -2.08
C ASP A 109 4.15 -20.65 -1.64
N GLU A 110 4.41 -20.77 -0.33
CA GLU A 110 5.73 -21.12 0.21
C GLU A 110 6.23 -22.50 -0.24
N LEU A 111 5.34 -23.50 -0.35
CA LEU A 111 5.72 -24.83 -0.86
C LEU A 111 6.10 -24.77 -2.34
N ASN A 112 5.40 -23.97 -3.15
CA ASN A 112 5.76 -23.80 -4.56
C ASN A 112 7.10 -23.07 -4.71
N GLU A 113 7.39 -22.07 -3.88
CA GLU A 113 8.72 -21.43 -3.84
C GLU A 113 9.83 -22.47 -3.71
N LYS A 114 9.69 -23.41 -2.77
CA LYS A 114 10.69 -24.46 -2.52
C LYS A 114 10.82 -25.44 -3.69
N VAL A 115 9.70 -25.93 -4.23
CA VAL A 115 9.71 -26.86 -5.37
C VAL A 115 10.44 -26.26 -6.56
N PHE A 116 10.13 -25.01 -6.91
CA PHE A 116 10.75 -24.35 -8.06
C PHE A 116 12.18 -23.86 -7.75
N GLY A 117 12.45 -23.46 -6.51
CA GLY A 117 13.74 -22.94 -6.08
C GLY A 117 14.86 -23.99 -5.98
N VAL A 118 14.52 -25.28 -5.93
CA VAL A 118 15.49 -26.39 -5.87
C VAL A 118 15.52 -27.24 -7.13
N LEU A 119 14.96 -26.74 -8.25
CA LEU A 119 15.06 -27.40 -9.54
C LEU A 119 16.51 -27.44 -10.03
N ALA A 120 16.89 -28.54 -10.68
CA ALA A 120 18.16 -28.60 -11.37
C ALA A 120 18.18 -27.56 -12.52
N PRO A 121 19.30 -26.85 -12.77
CA PRO A 121 19.35 -25.76 -13.75
C PRO A 121 18.89 -26.16 -15.16
N ASP A 122 19.27 -27.35 -15.62
CA ASP A 122 18.89 -27.93 -16.91
C ASP A 122 17.39 -28.21 -17.02
N VAL A 123 16.76 -28.61 -15.92
CA VAL A 123 15.30 -28.85 -15.86
C VAL A 123 14.54 -27.52 -15.89
N ARG A 124 15.01 -26.53 -15.12
CA ARG A 124 14.46 -25.17 -15.14
C ARG A 124 14.57 -24.55 -16.53
N ASP A 125 15.74 -24.65 -17.16
CA ASP A 125 15.97 -24.09 -18.50
C ASP A 125 15.12 -24.78 -19.56
N GLU A 126 14.91 -26.10 -19.46
CA GLU A 126 14.01 -26.84 -20.34
C GLU A 126 12.55 -26.40 -20.18
N ILE A 127 12.07 -26.11 -18.96
CA ILE A 127 10.73 -25.54 -18.74
C ILE A 127 10.60 -24.21 -19.49
N VAL A 128 11.55 -23.30 -19.30
CA VAL A 128 11.53 -21.97 -19.93
C VAL A 128 11.66 -22.05 -21.45
N ARG A 129 12.52 -22.95 -21.96
CA ARG A 129 12.74 -23.16 -23.39
C ARG A 129 11.46 -23.56 -24.11
N ARG A 130 10.64 -24.42 -23.48
CA ARG A 130 9.37 -24.91 -24.04
C ARG A 130 8.36 -23.80 -24.30
N TRP A 131 8.36 -22.72 -23.52
CA TRP A 131 7.40 -21.61 -23.72
C TRP A 131 7.53 -20.93 -25.09
N SER A 132 8.68 -21.07 -25.76
CA SER A 132 8.89 -20.56 -27.12
C SER A 132 8.45 -21.56 -28.21
N GLU A 133 7.98 -22.76 -27.85
CA GLU A 133 7.55 -23.79 -28.79
C GLU A 133 6.06 -23.65 -29.13
N PRO A 134 5.69 -23.40 -30.40
CA PRO A 134 4.31 -23.12 -30.80
C PRO A 134 3.35 -24.30 -30.63
N ASN A 135 3.85 -25.54 -30.62
CA ASN A 135 3.04 -26.77 -30.49
C ASN A 135 3.38 -27.56 -29.22
N GLY A 136 4.05 -26.95 -28.24
CA GLY A 136 4.70 -27.67 -27.15
C GLY A 136 5.01 -26.86 -25.90
N SER A 137 4.34 -25.72 -25.69
CA SER A 137 4.61 -24.84 -24.53
C SER A 137 4.52 -25.57 -23.20
N ARG A 138 3.74 -26.66 -23.13
CA ARG A 138 3.42 -27.45 -21.93
C ARG A 138 3.02 -26.55 -20.75
N LEU A 139 2.40 -25.42 -21.09
CA LEU A 139 1.87 -24.43 -20.19
C LEU A 139 0.36 -24.49 -20.31
N TYR A 140 -0.30 -24.68 -19.17
CA TYR A 140 -1.75 -24.85 -19.10
C TYR A 140 -2.35 -23.86 -18.13
N VAL A 141 -3.62 -23.51 -18.33
CA VAL A 141 -4.39 -22.77 -17.33
C VAL A 141 -5.43 -23.69 -16.73
N THR A 142 -5.31 -23.92 -15.42
CA THR A 142 -6.24 -24.76 -14.67
C THR A 142 -7.63 -24.14 -14.64
N ARG A 143 -8.67 -24.95 -14.39
CA ARG A 143 -10.05 -24.48 -14.25
C ARG A 143 -10.21 -23.40 -13.17
N GLU A 144 -9.36 -23.46 -12.14
CA GLU A 144 -9.29 -22.48 -11.06
C GLU A 144 -8.48 -21.22 -11.40
N GLY A 145 -7.94 -21.10 -12.62
CA GLY A 145 -7.26 -19.91 -13.12
C GLY A 145 -5.81 -19.76 -12.65
N LEU A 146 -5.10 -20.88 -12.41
CA LEU A 146 -3.65 -20.87 -12.18
C LEU A 146 -2.91 -21.35 -13.43
N PHE A 147 -1.71 -20.84 -13.67
CA PHE A 147 -0.81 -21.46 -14.62
C PHE A 147 -0.32 -22.80 -14.07
N ALA A 148 -0.07 -23.76 -14.95
CA ALA A 148 0.53 -25.02 -14.60
C ALA A 148 1.56 -25.44 -15.66
N VAL A 149 2.70 -25.96 -15.21
CA VAL A 149 3.81 -26.36 -16.08
C VAL A 149 4.16 -27.83 -15.87
N ASP A 150 4.42 -28.54 -16.96
CA ASP A 150 4.90 -29.92 -16.86
C ASP A 150 6.39 -29.96 -16.49
N LEU A 151 6.75 -30.78 -15.51
CA LEU A 151 8.13 -31.01 -15.09
C LEU A 151 8.84 -31.97 -16.09
N PRO A 152 9.86 -31.51 -16.83
CA PRO A 152 10.54 -32.30 -17.84
C PRO A 152 11.02 -33.67 -17.37
N GLY A 153 10.84 -34.70 -18.21
CA GLY A 153 11.24 -36.07 -17.89
C GLY A 153 10.28 -36.81 -16.95
N THR A 154 9.17 -36.18 -16.53
CA THR A 154 8.18 -36.77 -15.65
C THR A 154 6.75 -36.50 -16.14
N ASP A 155 5.78 -37.13 -15.49
CA ASP A 155 4.34 -36.87 -15.68
C ASP A 155 3.79 -35.82 -14.68
N PHE A 156 4.65 -35.22 -13.85
CA PHE A 156 4.23 -34.19 -12.90
C PHE A 156 3.94 -32.89 -13.64
N ARG A 157 2.81 -32.30 -13.30
CA ARG A 157 2.40 -30.95 -13.69
C ARG A 157 2.27 -30.11 -12.44
N CYS A 158 2.98 -29.00 -12.33
CA CYS A 158 3.02 -28.17 -11.12
C CYS A 158 2.26 -26.86 -11.34
N ALA A 159 1.41 -26.48 -10.40
CA ALA A 159 0.77 -25.16 -10.41
C ALA A 159 1.80 -24.06 -10.11
N LEU A 160 1.73 -22.95 -10.84
CA LEU A 160 2.55 -21.77 -10.62
C LEU A 160 1.77 -20.73 -9.82
N THR A 161 2.22 -20.54 -8.59
CA THR A 161 1.72 -19.50 -7.69
C THR A 161 2.65 -18.28 -7.71
N ALA A 162 2.32 -17.25 -6.93
CA ALA A 162 3.07 -15.99 -6.92
C ALA A 162 4.53 -16.19 -6.49
N LYS A 163 4.79 -16.98 -5.44
CA LYS A 163 6.15 -17.31 -5.00
C LYS A 163 6.86 -18.32 -5.90
N GLY A 164 6.14 -19.21 -6.59
CA GLY A 164 6.72 -20.07 -7.63
C GLY A 164 7.34 -19.26 -8.78
N LEU A 165 6.76 -18.11 -9.12
CA LEU A 165 7.29 -17.17 -10.12
C LEU A 165 8.31 -16.16 -9.57
N SER A 166 8.57 -16.17 -8.25
CA SER A 166 9.45 -15.18 -7.61
C SER A 166 10.94 -15.42 -7.90
N GLN A 167 11.78 -14.50 -7.41
CA GLN A 167 13.24 -14.62 -7.46
C GLN A 167 13.80 -15.85 -6.71
N SER A 168 13.06 -16.35 -5.71
CA SER A 168 13.41 -17.57 -4.97
C SER A 168 12.81 -18.84 -5.57
N GLY A 169 11.88 -18.70 -6.54
CA GLY A 169 11.28 -19.81 -7.28
C GLY A 169 11.98 -20.02 -8.63
N LEU A 170 11.24 -19.88 -9.73
CA LEU A 170 11.77 -20.04 -11.09
C LEU A 170 12.84 -19.02 -11.50
N ARG A 171 12.94 -17.89 -10.76
CA ARG A 171 13.93 -16.83 -10.97
C ARG A 171 14.02 -16.40 -12.44
N LEU A 172 12.89 -16.00 -12.99
CA LEU A 172 12.80 -15.57 -14.39
C LEU A 172 13.57 -14.27 -14.61
N THR A 173 14.37 -14.24 -15.67
CA THR A 173 14.87 -12.99 -16.22
C THR A 173 13.75 -12.23 -16.94
N GLN A 174 13.95 -10.93 -17.18
CA GLN A 174 12.99 -10.11 -17.92
C GLN A 174 12.61 -10.73 -19.28
N HIS A 175 13.61 -11.26 -19.99
CA HIS A 175 13.41 -11.90 -21.29
C HIS A 175 12.55 -13.16 -21.19
N GLU A 176 12.76 -13.97 -20.16
CA GLU A 176 12.02 -15.23 -19.97
C GLU A 176 10.60 -14.98 -19.48
N ALA A 177 10.40 -13.98 -18.62
CA ALA A 177 9.06 -13.55 -18.21
C ALA A 177 8.28 -12.98 -19.41
N THR A 178 8.95 -12.26 -20.31
CA THR A 178 8.34 -11.76 -21.56
C THR A 178 7.98 -12.90 -22.49
N ARG A 179 8.85 -13.91 -22.65
CA ARG A 179 8.52 -15.13 -23.38
C ARG A 179 7.31 -15.86 -22.78
N LEU A 180 7.21 -15.91 -21.46
CA LEU A 180 6.05 -16.49 -20.79
C LEU A 180 4.77 -15.71 -21.13
N LEU A 181 4.80 -14.36 -21.12
CA LEU A 181 3.64 -13.55 -21.52
C LEU A 181 3.17 -13.79 -22.96
N LEU A 182 4.11 -14.07 -23.86
CA LEU A 182 3.84 -14.32 -25.28
C LEU A 182 3.55 -15.80 -25.59
N ALA A 183 3.76 -16.70 -24.63
CA ALA A 183 3.55 -18.12 -24.81
C ALA A 183 2.08 -18.46 -25.01
N GLN A 184 1.82 -19.47 -25.84
CA GLN A 184 0.48 -20.03 -25.99
C GLN A 184 0.16 -20.93 -24.79
N VAL A 185 -1.03 -20.78 -24.23
CA VAL A 185 -1.61 -21.67 -23.23
C VAL A 185 -2.83 -22.37 -23.77
N ASP A 186 -2.93 -23.65 -23.42
CA ASP A 186 -4.14 -24.44 -23.59
C ASP A 186 -4.71 -24.74 -22.20
N GLY A 187 -6.00 -24.53 -21.99
CA GLY A 187 -6.55 -24.68 -20.65
C GLY A 187 -8.06 -24.73 -20.60
N ASP A 188 -8.57 -25.39 -19.55
CA ASP A 188 -10.00 -25.53 -19.28
C ASP A 188 -10.66 -24.19 -18.97
N PHE A 189 -9.88 -23.22 -18.47
CA PHE A 189 -10.35 -21.88 -18.13
C PHE A 189 -10.31 -20.93 -19.33
N ALA A 190 -9.18 -20.89 -20.03
CA ALA A 190 -8.95 -20.06 -21.20
C ALA A 190 -7.80 -20.63 -22.03
N SER A 191 -7.78 -20.31 -23.32
CA SER A 191 -6.71 -20.68 -24.25
C SER A 191 -6.29 -19.46 -25.09
N GLY A 192 -5.06 -19.45 -25.56
CA GLY A 192 -4.45 -18.35 -26.32
C GLY A 192 -3.14 -17.85 -25.69
N PRO A 193 -2.62 -16.68 -26.08
CA PRO A 193 -1.45 -16.10 -25.46
C PRO A 193 -1.68 -15.83 -23.96
N VAL A 194 -0.68 -16.05 -23.11
CA VAL A 194 -0.78 -15.74 -21.66
C VAL A 194 -1.30 -14.33 -21.41
N LEU A 195 -0.82 -13.33 -22.17
CA LEU A 195 -1.22 -11.93 -22.03
C LEU A 195 -2.74 -11.72 -22.10
N THR A 196 -3.44 -12.45 -22.98
CA THR A 196 -4.91 -12.31 -23.13
C THR A 196 -5.68 -12.98 -22.00
N VAL A 197 -5.07 -13.92 -21.28
CA VAL A 197 -5.68 -14.65 -20.15
C VAL A 197 -5.48 -13.91 -18.83
N LEU A 198 -4.41 -13.11 -18.71
CA LEU A 198 -4.06 -12.42 -17.47
C LEU A 198 -5.16 -11.53 -16.87
N PRO A 199 -5.95 -10.75 -17.64
CA PRO A 199 -7.02 -9.93 -17.06
C PRO A 199 -8.04 -10.76 -16.28
N ALA A 200 -8.44 -11.92 -16.81
CA ALA A 200 -9.36 -12.82 -16.12
C ALA A 200 -8.70 -13.48 -14.90
N MET A 201 -7.41 -13.84 -15.02
CA MET A 201 -6.64 -14.38 -13.90
C MET A 201 -6.40 -13.35 -12.78
N ALA A 202 -6.25 -12.06 -13.09
CA ALA A 202 -6.09 -11.00 -12.10
C ALA A 202 -7.30 -10.88 -11.16
N VAL A 203 -8.48 -11.30 -11.62
CA VAL A 203 -9.68 -11.38 -10.79
C VAL A 203 -9.58 -12.51 -9.76
N LEU A 204 -9.01 -13.66 -10.14
CA LEU A 204 -8.94 -14.84 -9.27
C LEU A 204 -7.67 -14.87 -8.41
N HIS A 205 -6.52 -14.58 -9.02
CA HIS A 205 -5.18 -14.71 -8.44
C HIS A 205 -4.33 -13.46 -8.75
N PRO A 206 -4.70 -12.28 -8.20
CA PRO A 206 -3.98 -11.04 -8.47
C PRO A 206 -2.50 -11.11 -8.13
N GLY A 207 -2.11 -11.82 -7.06
CA GLY A 207 -0.69 -11.98 -6.68
C GLY A 207 0.16 -12.69 -7.74
N VAL A 208 -0.39 -13.69 -8.44
CA VAL A 208 0.32 -14.42 -9.51
C VAL A 208 0.61 -13.48 -10.68
N VAL A 209 -0.42 -12.73 -11.11
CA VAL A 209 -0.30 -11.75 -12.19
C VAL A 209 0.66 -10.64 -11.79
N TYR A 210 0.58 -10.15 -10.55
CA TYR A 210 1.45 -9.10 -10.03
C TYR A 210 2.92 -9.53 -10.01
N THR A 211 3.25 -10.75 -9.55
CA THR A 211 4.63 -11.26 -9.62
C THR A 211 5.12 -11.38 -11.06
N LEU A 212 4.29 -11.90 -11.96
CA LEU A 212 4.67 -12.07 -13.37
C LEU A 212 4.97 -10.72 -14.04
N LEU A 213 4.10 -9.73 -13.87
CA LEU A 213 4.33 -8.38 -14.38
C LEU A 213 5.57 -7.75 -13.75
N GLY A 214 5.78 -7.95 -12.46
CA GLY A 214 6.99 -7.49 -11.76
C GLY A 214 8.29 -8.05 -12.37
N ALA A 215 8.28 -9.29 -12.86
CA ALA A 215 9.42 -9.92 -13.51
C ALA A 215 9.70 -9.38 -14.93
N VAL A 216 8.68 -8.85 -15.61
CA VAL A 216 8.78 -8.28 -16.97
C VAL A 216 9.23 -6.81 -16.95
N ILE A 217 9.02 -6.12 -15.82
CA ILE A 217 9.45 -4.75 -15.64
C ILE A 217 10.98 -4.70 -15.42
N GLY A 218 11.66 -3.92 -16.25
CA GLY A 218 13.10 -3.76 -16.21
C GLY A 218 13.63 -3.07 -14.94
N PRO A 219 14.96 -3.07 -14.74
CA PRO A 219 15.60 -2.38 -13.62
C PRO A 219 15.38 -0.86 -13.65
N ASP A 220 15.11 -0.29 -14.83
CA ASP A 220 14.78 1.13 -15.04
C ASP A 220 13.26 1.40 -15.09
N GLY A 221 12.43 0.34 -15.02
CA GLY A 221 10.98 0.42 -15.17
C GLY A 221 10.48 0.21 -16.60
N SER A 222 11.37 0.06 -17.60
CA SER A 222 10.98 -0.12 -18.99
C SER A 222 10.42 -1.52 -19.27
N LEU A 223 9.63 -1.63 -20.34
CA LEU A 223 9.15 -2.90 -20.88
C LEU A 223 9.91 -3.25 -22.17
N PRO A 224 10.08 -4.55 -22.47
CA PRO A 224 10.58 -4.99 -23.76
C PRO A 224 9.66 -4.53 -24.92
N PRO A 225 10.20 -4.26 -26.11
CA PRO A 225 9.46 -3.68 -27.23
C PRO A 225 8.35 -4.58 -27.76
N GLU A 226 8.37 -5.88 -27.46
CA GLU A 226 7.34 -6.85 -27.85
C GLU A 226 6.02 -6.69 -27.10
N LEU A 227 6.00 -5.93 -26.01
CA LEU A 227 4.82 -5.75 -25.16
C LEU A 227 4.18 -4.39 -25.37
N ASP A 228 2.86 -4.38 -25.49
CA ASP A 228 2.08 -3.15 -25.51
C ASP A 228 2.12 -2.46 -24.15
N ARG A 229 2.54 -1.20 -24.14
CA ARG A 229 2.78 -0.45 -22.90
C ARG A 229 1.48 -0.10 -22.18
N ASP A 230 0.43 0.21 -22.93
CA ASP A 230 -0.84 0.66 -22.40
C ASP A 230 -1.65 -0.54 -21.87
N GLU A 231 -1.61 -1.68 -22.56
CA GLU A 231 -2.19 -2.93 -22.09
C GLU A 231 -1.56 -3.40 -20.78
N ILE A 232 -0.22 -3.40 -20.71
CA ILE A 232 0.50 -3.77 -19.48
C ILE A 232 0.26 -2.74 -18.37
N HIS A 233 0.20 -1.44 -18.69
CA HIS A 233 -0.11 -0.41 -17.71
C HIS A 233 -1.51 -0.56 -17.11
N ALA A 234 -2.53 -0.78 -17.95
CA ALA A 234 -3.90 -1.00 -17.50
C ALA A 234 -4.00 -2.23 -16.58
N LEU A 235 -3.36 -3.33 -16.95
CA LEU A 235 -3.36 -4.55 -16.14
C LEU A 235 -2.60 -4.34 -14.82
N ALA A 236 -1.41 -3.76 -14.87
CA ALA A 236 -0.58 -3.45 -13.69
C ALA A 236 -1.30 -2.52 -12.71
N ALA A 237 -1.98 -1.48 -13.22
CA ALA A 237 -2.79 -0.58 -12.42
C ALA A 237 -3.93 -1.33 -11.72
N ALA A 238 -4.66 -2.19 -12.44
CA ALA A 238 -5.76 -2.96 -11.89
C ALA A 238 -5.31 -3.94 -10.78
N VAL A 239 -4.20 -4.66 -10.99
CA VAL A 239 -3.67 -5.57 -9.95
C VAL A 239 -3.08 -4.82 -8.77
N HIS A 240 -2.41 -3.69 -9.00
CA HIS A 240 -1.87 -2.85 -7.94
C HIS A 240 -2.97 -2.30 -7.05
N ASP A 241 -4.04 -1.75 -7.64
CA ASP A 241 -5.17 -1.20 -6.89
C ASP A 241 -5.90 -2.25 -6.05
N LYS A 242 -5.89 -3.51 -6.51
CA LYS A 242 -6.48 -4.63 -5.76
C LYS A 242 -5.59 -5.08 -4.60
N LEU A 243 -4.27 -5.09 -4.80
CA LEU A 243 -3.30 -5.60 -3.81
C LEU A 243 -2.74 -4.54 -2.86
N LYS A 244 -3.03 -3.25 -3.07
CA LYS A 244 -2.46 -2.17 -2.24
C LYS A 244 -2.80 -2.28 -0.74
N CYS A 245 -3.88 -2.98 -0.38
CA CYS A 245 -4.26 -3.20 1.02
C CYS A 245 -3.77 -4.54 1.59
N GLU A 246 -3.13 -5.39 0.79
CA GLU A 246 -2.65 -6.70 1.22
C GLU A 246 -1.20 -6.62 1.74
N ASP A 247 -0.80 -7.55 2.61
CA ASP A 247 0.60 -7.72 2.99
C ASP A 247 1.41 -8.23 1.80
N GLY A 248 2.65 -7.75 1.64
CA GLY A 248 3.49 -8.12 0.49
C GLY A 248 4.97 -7.87 0.75
N THR A 249 5.82 -8.26 -0.19
CA THR A 249 7.29 -8.09 -0.05
C THR A 249 7.80 -6.87 -0.82
N VAL A 250 9.01 -6.42 -0.50
CA VAL A 250 9.68 -5.30 -1.17
C VAL A 250 9.99 -5.65 -2.63
N GLU A 251 10.48 -6.86 -2.87
CA GLU A 251 10.87 -7.38 -4.19
C GLU A 251 9.69 -7.36 -5.15
N LEU A 252 8.50 -7.62 -4.63
CA LEU A 252 7.26 -7.62 -5.39
C LEU A 252 6.87 -6.20 -5.83
N ARG A 253 7.09 -5.19 -4.97
CA ARG A 253 6.55 -3.83 -5.14
C ARG A 253 7.49 -2.85 -5.86
N ALA A 254 8.80 -3.00 -5.69
CA ALA A 254 9.78 -2.07 -6.24
C ALA A 254 9.75 -1.92 -7.78
N PRO A 255 9.50 -2.98 -8.59
CA PRO A 255 9.38 -2.83 -10.05
C PRO A 255 8.25 -1.89 -10.46
N PHE A 256 7.09 -2.01 -9.82
CA PHE A 256 5.89 -1.24 -10.14
C PHE A 256 6.07 0.26 -9.93
N ALA A 257 6.78 0.67 -8.88
CA ALA A 257 7.07 2.09 -8.64
C ALA A 257 7.82 2.73 -9.82
N ARG A 258 8.84 2.03 -10.35
CA ARG A 258 9.62 2.48 -11.52
C ARG A 258 8.79 2.47 -12.80
N PHE A 259 7.99 1.42 -12.98
CA PHE A 259 7.12 1.29 -14.16
C PHE A 259 6.05 2.38 -14.21
N PHE A 260 5.34 2.63 -13.11
CA PHE A 260 4.33 3.69 -13.06
C PHE A 260 4.95 5.06 -13.29
N ARG A 261 6.14 5.33 -12.73
CA ARG A 261 6.90 6.55 -13.03
C ARG A 261 7.23 6.64 -14.53
N TRP A 262 7.70 5.56 -15.14
CA TRP A 262 8.04 5.53 -16.57
C TRP A 262 6.81 5.80 -17.46
N MET A 263 5.64 5.32 -17.05
CA MET A 263 4.35 5.61 -17.70
C MET A 263 3.77 7.00 -17.37
N GLY A 264 4.37 7.75 -16.45
CA GLY A 264 3.84 9.04 -15.99
C GLY A 264 2.66 8.95 -15.00
N ASP A 265 2.35 7.76 -14.47
CA ASP A 265 1.37 7.56 -13.41
C ASP A 265 2.00 7.84 -12.04
N GLU A 266 2.19 9.13 -11.76
CA GLU A 266 2.85 9.61 -10.54
C GLU A 266 2.11 9.18 -9.27
N LYS A 267 0.77 9.08 -9.31
CA LYS A 267 -0.03 8.68 -8.15
C LYS A 267 0.23 7.23 -7.75
N ARG A 268 0.22 6.29 -8.70
CA ARG A 268 0.52 4.89 -8.40
C ARG A 268 2.01 4.65 -8.12
N ALA A 269 2.90 5.44 -8.74
CA ALA A 269 4.32 5.42 -8.37
C ALA A 269 4.52 5.78 -6.90
N ALA A 270 3.83 6.83 -6.42
CA ALA A 270 3.85 7.23 -5.02
C ALA A 270 3.31 6.14 -4.09
N GLN A 271 2.17 5.54 -4.44
CA GLN A 271 1.55 4.44 -3.68
C GLN A 271 2.48 3.24 -3.56
N ALA A 272 3.12 2.81 -4.65
CA ALA A 272 4.06 1.69 -4.64
C ALA A 272 5.27 1.95 -3.71
N HIS A 273 5.81 3.17 -3.70
CA HIS A 273 6.86 3.58 -2.76
C HIS A 273 6.37 3.57 -1.30
N ALA A 274 5.19 4.13 -1.01
CA ALA A 274 4.61 4.15 0.34
C ALA A 274 4.35 2.74 0.90
N LEU A 275 3.89 1.81 0.05
CA LEU A 275 3.71 0.41 0.42
C LEU A 275 5.04 -0.29 0.68
N THR A 276 6.05 -0.01 -0.14
CA THR A 276 7.41 -0.54 0.05
C THR A 276 8.00 -0.05 1.38
N ALA A 277 7.81 1.24 1.70
CA ALA A 277 8.21 1.80 2.99
C ALA A 277 7.55 1.09 4.18
N SER A 278 6.24 0.80 4.07
CA SER A 278 5.48 0.13 5.14
C SER A 278 6.00 -1.27 5.44
N VAL A 279 6.38 -2.03 4.41
CA VAL A 279 7.02 -3.36 4.59
C VAL A 279 8.37 -3.23 5.28
N ARG A 280 9.17 -2.24 4.88
CA ARG A 280 10.49 -2.00 5.50
C ARG A 280 10.36 -1.61 6.98
N SER A 281 9.39 -0.77 7.33
CA SER A 281 9.09 -0.44 8.73
C SER A 281 8.70 -1.68 9.53
N LEU A 282 7.85 -2.55 8.99
CA LEU A 282 7.49 -3.82 9.63
C LEU A 282 8.72 -4.71 9.87
N HIS A 283 9.62 -4.79 8.89
CA HIS A 283 10.89 -5.54 9.04
C HIS A 283 11.82 -4.90 10.09
N ALA A 284 11.80 -3.58 10.28
CA ALA A 284 12.57 -2.92 11.33
C ALA A 284 12.09 -3.31 12.74
N GLU A 285 10.77 -3.48 12.90
CA GLU A 285 10.13 -3.87 14.18
C GLU A 285 10.28 -5.37 14.48
N GLN A 286 10.24 -6.22 13.45
CA GLN A 286 10.21 -7.68 13.58
C GLN A 286 11.59 -8.35 13.42
N GLY A 287 12.65 -7.59 13.14
CA GLY A 287 14.00 -8.13 12.96
C GLY A 287 14.16 -8.89 11.62
N GLY A 288 13.68 -8.30 10.53
CA GLY A 288 13.74 -8.88 9.19
C GLY A 288 15.16 -9.27 8.76
N GLY A 289 15.26 -10.34 7.95
CA GLY A 289 16.54 -10.91 7.54
C GLY A 289 17.36 -9.96 6.65
N LEU A 290 18.39 -9.34 7.20
CA LEU A 290 19.48 -8.72 6.44
C LEU A 290 20.77 -9.51 6.66
N ALA A 291 21.50 -9.73 5.56
CA ALA A 291 22.87 -10.20 5.64
C ALA A 291 23.74 -9.10 6.27
N LEU A 292 24.12 -9.29 7.53
CA LEU A 292 24.98 -8.39 8.30
C LEU A 292 26.27 -9.11 8.68
N ASP A 293 27.27 -8.31 9.03
CA ASP A 293 28.57 -8.77 9.50
C ASP A 293 28.40 -9.88 10.56
N PRO A 294 28.98 -11.07 10.33
CA PRO A 294 28.87 -12.19 11.27
C PRO A 294 29.55 -11.93 12.63
N ASN A 295 30.41 -10.90 12.74
CA ASN A 295 31.13 -10.57 13.97
C ASN A 295 30.32 -9.70 14.95
N LEU A 296 29.16 -9.16 14.54
CA LEU A 296 28.30 -8.38 15.44
C LEU A 296 27.66 -9.28 16.49
N SER A 297 27.61 -8.81 17.75
CA SER A 297 26.83 -9.49 18.78
C SER A 297 25.33 -9.48 18.42
N GLY A 298 24.55 -10.41 18.99
CA GLY A 298 23.12 -10.57 18.64
C GLY A 298 22.29 -9.28 18.84
N ARG A 299 22.64 -8.45 19.82
CA ARG A 299 21.98 -7.16 20.08
C ARG A 299 22.40 -6.09 19.09
N GLU A 300 23.71 -5.92 18.86
CA GLU A 300 24.23 -4.94 17.88
C GLU A 300 23.71 -5.24 16.47
N ARG A 301 23.59 -6.52 16.13
CA ARG A 301 23.00 -6.96 14.86
C ARG A 301 21.53 -6.55 14.77
N ALA A 302 20.73 -6.74 15.81
CA ALA A 302 19.32 -6.37 15.81
C ALA A 302 19.12 -4.84 15.69
N ASP A 303 19.91 -4.06 16.43
CA ASP A 303 19.88 -2.59 16.37
C ASP A 303 20.28 -2.09 14.98
N GLU A 304 21.28 -2.71 14.35
CA GLU A 304 21.72 -2.35 12.99
C GLU A 304 20.69 -2.73 11.91
N VAL A 305 20.05 -3.91 12.02
CA VAL A 305 18.93 -4.29 11.13
C VAL A 305 17.81 -3.25 11.21
N SER A 306 17.43 -2.89 12.44
CA SER A 306 16.36 -1.92 12.67
C SER A 306 16.70 -0.56 12.06
N ARG A 307 17.92 -0.05 12.32
CA ARG A 307 18.42 1.21 11.76
C ARG A 307 18.39 1.21 10.22
N ILE A 308 18.95 0.19 9.58
CA ILE A 308 18.99 0.09 8.11
C ILE A 308 17.57 0.07 7.52
N ASN A 309 16.67 -0.70 8.11
CA ASN A 309 15.30 -0.80 7.62
C ASN A 309 14.53 0.52 7.80
N HIS A 310 14.69 1.22 8.93
CA HIS A 310 14.12 2.55 9.14
C HIS A 310 14.67 3.59 8.15
N THR A 311 15.98 3.61 7.91
CA THR A 311 16.59 4.51 6.92
C THR A 311 16.06 4.24 5.51
N ARG A 312 15.96 2.97 5.12
CA ARG A 312 15.42 2.59 3.80
C ARG A 312 13.93 2.91 3.70
N ALA A 313 13.14 2.69 4.75
CA ALA A 313 11.74 3.07 4.79
C ALA A 313 11.57 4.58 4.60
N ALA A 314 12.41 5.40 5.26
CA ALA A 314 12.39 6.85 5.12
C ALA A 314 12.68 7.30 3.68
N ILE A 315 13.68 6.71 3.00
CA ILE A 315 13.98 7.03 1.60
C ILE A 315 12.79 6.71 0.69
N GLU A 316 12.13 5.57 0.87
CA GLU A 316 10.94 5.21 0.09
C GLU A 316 9.78 6.18 0.36
N ARG A 317 9.57 6.62 1.61
CA ARG A 317 8.58 7.66 1.97
C ARG A 317 8.89 9.00 1.29
N GLN A 318 10.16 9.40 1.22
CA GLN A 318 10.58 10.61 0.51
C GLN A 318 10.29 10.52 -1.00
N LEU A 319 10.55 9.37 -1.62
CA LEU A 319 10.19 9.12 -3.02
C LEU A 319 8.68 9.15 -3.23
N ALA A 320 7.90 8.56 -2.31
CA ALA A 320 6.44 8.64 -2.34
C ALA A 320 5.96 10.09 -2.28
N ALA A 321 6.53 10.91 -1.37
CA ALA A 321 6.19 12.32 -1.27
C ALA A 321 6.48 13.11 -2.55
N PHE A 322 7.64 12.88 -3.17
CA PHE A 322 8.01 13.49 -4.45
C PHE A 322 6.98 13.18 -5.55
N HIS A 323 6.58 11.91 -5.66
CA HIS A 323 5.61 11.48 -6.66
C HIS A 323 4.19 12.00 -6.37
N TYR A 324 3.74 12.03 -5.11
CA TYR A 324 2.47 12.66 -4.75
C TYR A 324 2.45 14.16 -5.06
N ASP A 325 3.58 14.85 -4.88
CA ASP A 325 3.66 16.26 -5.25
C ASP A 325 3.47 16.47 -6.76
N ARG A 326 4.13 15.64 -7.57
CA ARG A 326 3.96 15.67 -9.04
C ARG A 326 2.56 15.26 -9.49
N ALA A 327 1.88 14.44 -8.70
CA ALA A 327 0.47 14.10 -8.90
C ALA A 327 -0.50 15.20 -8.41
N ILE A 328 -0.01 16.35 -7.92
CA ILE A 328 -0.82 17.46 -7.39
C ILE A 328 -1.62 17.01 -6.14
N GLU A 329 -1.01 16.15 -5.31
CA GLU A 329 -1.58 15.66 -4.06
C GLU A 329 -0.77 16.17 -2.84
N PRO A 330 -0.71 17.50 -2.61
CA PRO A 330 0.24 18.11 -1.66
C PRO A 330 0.03 17.67 -0.20
N ARG A 331 -1.21 17.31 0.18
CA ARG A 331 -1.50 16.77 1.52
C ARG A 331 -0.90 15.38 1.71
N LEU A 332 -1.04 14.49 0.73
CA LEU A 332 -0.42 13.16 0.76
C LEU A 332 1.10 13.28 0.76
N ALA A 333 1.66 14.19 -0.04
CA ALA A 333 3.10 14.46 -0.03
C ALA A 333 3.59 14.89 1.37
N ALA A 334 2.86 15.77 2.06
CA ALA A 334 3.19 16.15 3.43
C ALA A 334 3.10 14.98 4.42
N THR A 335 2.05 14.15 4.32
CA THR A 335 1.90 12.95 5.15
C THR A 335 3.09 12.00 5.00
N GLU A 336 3.55 11.76 3.77
CA GLU A 336 4.71 10.91 3.51
C GLU A 336 6.02 11.54 4.01
N LEU A 337 6.19 12.86 3.91
CA LEU A 337 7.35 13.56 4.50
C LEU A 337 7.38 13.45 6.03
N LEU A 338 6.23 13.54 6.71
CA LEU A 338 6.13 13.31 8.15
C LEU A 338 6.51 11.88 8.53
N ALA A 339 6.00 10.88 7.78
CA ALA A 339 6.34 9.49 7.99
C ALA A 339 7.83 9.20 7.72
N SER A 340 8.42 9.88 6.72
CA SER A 340 9.86 9.85 6.44
C SER A 340 10.66 10.43 7.61
N ALA A 341 10.23 11.56 8.16
CA ALA A 341 10.90 12.22 9.28
C ALA A 341 10.90 11.34 10.54
N SER A 342 9.76 10.74 10.85
CA SER A 342 9.64 9.76 11.94
C SER A 342 10.58 8.57 11.75
N SER A 343 10.65 8.01 10.54
CA SER A 343 11.53 6.88 10.23
C SER A 343 13.01 7.24 10.36
N PHE A 344 13.45 8.40 9.86
CA PHE A 344 14.83 8.88 10.08
C PHE A 344 15.13 9.11 11.55
N SER A 345 14.18 9.64 12.32
CA SER A 345 14.33 9.82 13.76
C SER A 345 14.53 8.48 14.47
N SER A 346 13.76 7.45 14.12
CA SER A 346 13.92 6.08 14.65
C SER A 346 15.25 5.45 14.27
N ALA A 347 15.81 5.79 13.10
CA ALA A 347 17.15 5.38 12.69
C ALA A 347 18.29 6.18 13.39
N GLY A 348 17.98 7.22 14.15
CA GLY A 348 18.97 8.11 14.77
C GLY A 348 19.51 9.20 13.84
N GLU A 349 18.99 9.32 12.62
CA GLU A 349 19.42 10.27 11.59
C GLU A 349 18.76 11.66 11.79
N ARG A 350 19.08 12.32 12.92
CA ARG A 350 18.44 13.58 13.34
C ARG A 350 18.45 14.70 12.30
N PRO A 351 19.56 14.99 11.59
CA PRO A 351 19.58 16.06 10.58
C PRO A 351 18.61 15.79 9.42
N LEU A 352 18.51 14.53 8.99
CA LEU A 352 17.58 14.13 7.93
C LEU A 352 16.14 14.19 8.41
N ALA A 353 15.85 13.74 9.64
CA ALA A 353 14.54 13.87 10.25
C ALA A 353 14.09 15.34 10.32
N ALA A 354 14.98 16.23 10.77
CA ALA A 354 14.71 17.66 10.86
C ALA A 354 14.39 18.28 9.49
N ALA A 355 15.17 17.94 8.45
CA ALA A 355 14.92 18.39 7.08
C ALA A 355 13.59 17.89 6.52
N MET A 356 13.18 16.66 6.85
CA MET A 356 11.89 16.11 6.40
C MET A 356 10.70 16.75 7.15
N TYR A 357 10.78 16.97 8.46
CA TYR A 357 9.76 17.75 9.19
C TYR A 357 9.64 19.18 8.64
N ALA A 358 10.77 19.82 8.32
CA ALA A 358 10.78 21.14 7.70
C ALA A 358 10.05 21.18 6.35
N ALA A 359 10.36 20.22 5.47
CA ALA A 359 9.71 20.10 4.17
C ALA A 359 8.20 19.81 4.31
N ALA A 360 7.82 18.96 5.27
CA ALA A 360 6.41 18.69 5.58
C ALA A 360 5.67 19.95 6.07
N ALA A 361 6.27 20.72 6.99
CA ALA A 361 5.68 21.95 7.52
C ALA A 361 5.42 22.98 6.41
N GLU A 362 6.40 23.19 5.54
CA GLU A 362 6.24 24.10 4.40
C GLU A 362 5.17 23.61 3.43
N LYS A 363 5.13 22.30 3.16
CA LYS A 363 4.11 21.72 2.29
C LYS A 363 2.71 21.91 2.87
N LEU A 364 2.53 21.64 4.16
CA LEU A 364 1.27 21.90 4.87
C LEU A 364 0.94 23.39 4.89
N ALA A 365 1.91 24.30 5.05
CA ALA A 365 1.64 25.74 4.98
C ALA A 365 1.09 26.16 3.60
N SER A 366 1.45 25.44 2.54
CA SER A 366 0.93 25.69 1.19
C SER A 366 -0.49 25.16 0.92
N CYS A 367 -1.02 24.23 1.73
CA CYS A 367 -2.32 23.57 1.42
C CYS A 367 -3.25 23.27 2.62
N GLY A 368 -2.75 23.37 3.85
CA GLY A 368 -3.42 22.97 5.10
C GLY A 368 -3.68 24.14 6.05
N ALA A 369 -4.01 23.80 7.29
CA ALA A 369 -4.34 24.76 8.36
C ALA A 369 -3.13 25.06 9.27
N PHE A 370 -3.20 26.17 10.02
CA PHE A 370 -2.13 26.55 10.97
C PHE A 370 -1.91 25.50 12.07
N SER A 371 -2.96 24.83 12.53
CA SER A 371 -2.88 23.80 13.57
C SER A 371 -1.94 22.65 13.18
N GLU A 372 -2.04 22.17 11.94
CA GLU A 372 -1.21 21.10 11.36
C GLU A 372 0.25 21.54 11.24
N VAL A 373 0.48 22.74 10.67
CA VAL A 373 1.83 23.33 10.55
C VAL A 373 2.46 23.52 11.93
N ARG A 374 1.70 23.98 12.92
CA ARG A 374 2.17 24.17 14.29
C ARG A 374 2.64 22.85 14.91
N SER A 375 1.91 21.75 14.74
CA SER A 375 2.38 20.44 15.23
C SER A 375 3.69 20.03 14.56
N THR A 376 3.79 20.13 13.24
CA THR A 376 4.99 19.73 12.51
C THR A 376 6.20 20.61 12.83
N LEU A 377 6.01 21.92 13.02
CA LEU A 377 7.09 22.83 13.42
C LEU A 377 7.61 22.54 14.82
N LYS A 378 6.78 22.02 15.74
CA LYS A 378 7.24 21.55 17.06
C LYS A 378 8.14 20.33 16.91
N ASP A 379 7.76 19.37 16.07
CA ASP A 379 8.58 18.17 15.80
C ASP A 379 9.91 18.56 15.13
N ALA A 380 9.87 19.50 14.17
CA ALA A 380 11.06 20.06 13.55
C ALA A 380 11.98 20.74 14.57
N ALA A 381 11.43 21.56 15.48
CA ALA A 381 12.20 22.23 16.53
C ALA A 381 12.88 21.21 17.47
N GLY A 382 12.19 20.12 17.82
CA GLY A 382 12.78 19.02 18.57
C GLY A 382 13.95 18.34 17.85
N ALA A 383 13.83 18.13 16.54
CA ALA A 383 14.85 17.47 15.73
C ALA A 383 16.08 18.36 15.42
N TYR A 384 15.88 19.65 15.12
CA TYR A 384 16.97 20.60 14.85
C TYR A 384 17.84 20.88 16.06
N GLY A 385 17.33 20.69 17.28
CA GLY A 385 18.09 20.99 18.48
C GLY A 385 18.54 22.45 18.46
N ALA A 386 19.85 22.71 18.50
CA ALA A 386 20.41 24.06 18.65
C ALA A 386 20.47 24.90 17.37
N ASP A 387 20.08 24.37 16.21
CA ASP A 387 20.16 25.09 14.93
C ASP A 387 18.99 26.07 14.75
N TRP A 388 19.17 27.27 15.31
CA TRP A 388 18.16 28.33 15.32
C TRP A 388 17.91 28.94 13.96
N ASP A 389 18.98 29.10 13.19
CA ASP A 389 18.89 29.68 11.87
C ASP A 389 18.03 28.79 10.96
N ALA A 390 18.16 27.46 11.08
CA ALA A 390 17.29 26.54 10.36
C ALA A 390 15.82 26.71 10.76
N LEU A 391 15.51 26.66 12.06
CA LEU A 391 14.13 26.78 12.56
C LEU A 391 13.49 28.12 12.17
N SER A 392 14.24 29.22 12.33
CA SER A 392 13.87 30.58 11.94
C SER A 392 13.52 30.67 10.45
N ARG A 393 14.40 30.16 9.57
CA ARG A 393 14.17 30.11 8.12
C ARG A 393 12.91 29.33 7.75
N ILE A 394 12.67 28.20 8.40
CA ILE A 394 11.50 27.36 8.08
C ILE A 394 10.20 28.04 8.53
N CYS A 395 10.17 28.61 9.74
CA CYS A 395 9.02 29.38 10.21
C CYS A 395 8.72 30.57 9.27
N ALA A 396 9.76 31.27 8.79
CA ALA A 396 9.59 32.36 7.83
C ALA A 396 8.99 31.86 6.50
N ARG A 397 9.49 30.75 5.94
CA ARG A 397 8.93 30.14 4.71
C ARG A 397 7.49 29.68 4.88
N CYS A 398 7.14 29.10 6.03
CA CYS A 398 5.76 28.72 6.34
C CYS A 398 4.85 29.94 6.47
N ALA A 399 5.31 31.01 7.12
CA ALA A 399 4.58 32.25 7.23
C ALA A 399 4.34 32.89 5.84
N GLU A 400 5.37 32.92 5.00
CA GLU A 400 5.27 33.40 3.62
C GLU A 400 4.27 32.56 2.79
N ALA A 401 4.28 31.23 2.95
CA ALA A 401 3.31 30.36 2.30
C ALA A 401 1.86 30.65 2.73
N PHE A 402 1.63 30.94 4.02
CA PHE A 402 0.32 31.40 4.50
C PHE A 402 -0.05 32.77 3.94
N ASP A 403 0.88 33.72 3.91
CA ASP A 403 0.66 35.07 3.37
C ASP A 403 0.28 35.03 1.88
N ARG A 404 0.96 34.20 1.08
CA ARG A 404 0.62 34.01 -0.35
C ARG A 404 -0.81 33.49 -0.56
N ARG A 405 -1.39 32.80 0.43
CA ARG A 405 -2.78 32.30 0.43
C ARG A 405 -3.79 33.29 1.02
N GLY A 406 -3.34 34.48 1.43
CA GLY A 406 -4.14 35.49 2.13
C GLY A 406 -4.39 35.19 3.61
N HIS A 407 -3.66 34.22 4.20
CA HIS A 407 -3.82 33.82 5.60
C HIS A 407 -2.85 34.59 6.53
N HIS A 408 -2.93 35.92 6.51
CA HIS A 408 -2.00 36.81 7.24
C HIS A 408 -1.94 36.55 8.75
N HIS A 409 -3.05 36.10 9.33
CA HIS A 409 -3.09 35.76 10.74
C HIS A 409 -2.33 34.48 11.06
N ALA A 410 -2.47 33.44 10.23
CA ALA A 410 -1.67 32.21 10.33
C ALA A 410 -0.18 32.48 10.09
N ALA A 411 0.15 33.39 9.18
CA ALA A 411 1.52 33.86 8.97
C ALA A 411 2.09 34.53 10.23
N ALA A 412 1.35 35.47 10.83
CA ALA A 412 1.75 36.14 12.06
C ALA A 412 1.88 35.17 13.26
N LYS A 413 0.97 34.18 13.37
CA LYS A 413 1.06 33.11 14.38
C LYS A 413 2.25 32.18 14.16
N THR A 414 2.64 31.91 12.92
CA THR A 414 3.85 31.16 12.61
C THR A 414 5.11 31.92 13.04
N HIS A 415 5.15 33.23 12.82
CA HIS A 415 6.21 34.09 13.35
C HIS A 415 6.24 34.09 14.89
N ALA A 416 5.07 34.18 15.54
CA ALA A 416 4.96 34.11 16.98
C ALA A 416 5.46 32.76 17.56
N LEU A 417 5.17 31.65 16.86
CA LEU A 417 5.64 30.33 17.24
C LEU A 417 7.18 30.26 17.23
N ALA A 418 7.82 30.86 16.22
CA ALA A 418 9.28 30.98 16.16
C ALA A 418 9.85 31.74 17.37
N ALA A 419 9.25 32.88 17.76
CA ALA A 419 9.63 33.59 18.98
C ALA A 419 9.47 32.71 20.23
N GLY A 420 8.37 31.95 20.32
CA GLY A 420 8.13 31.02 21.43
C GLY A 420 9.25 29.98 21.59
N PHE A 421 9.65 29.34 20.49
CA PHE A 421 10.76 28.38 20.50
C PHE A 421 12.10 29.01 20.93
N MET A 422 12.35 30.25 20.52
CA MET A 422 13.55 31.00 20.94
C MET A 422 13.52 31.31 22.45
N ARG A 423 12.39 31.81 22.98
CA ARG A 423 12.27 32.15 24.42
C ARG A 423 12.44 30.95 25.34
N GLU A 424 11.74 29.85 25.07
CA GLU A 424 11.78 28.62 25.88
C GLU A 424 13.22 28.09 26.04
N ARG A 425 14.11 28.42 25.10
CA ARG A 425 15.49 27.98 25.15
C ARG A 425 16.47 29.05 25.63
N ILE A 426 16.25 30.34 25.40
CA ILE A 426 16.98 31.41 26.10
C ILE A 426 16.85 31.23 27.62
N GLU A 427 15.66 30.86 28.09
CA GLU A 427 15.40 30.52 29.50
C GLU A 427 16.19 29.30 29.99
N ARG A 428 16.60 28.40 29.07
CA ARG A 428 17.38 27.18 29.38
C ARG A 428 18.89 27.35 29.14
N HIS A 429 19.32 28.26 28.27
CA HIS A 429 20.72 28.45 27.86
C HIS A 429 20.97 29.94 27.56
N ALA A 430 21.87 30.54 28.34
CA ALA A 430 22.15 31.98 28.34
C ALA A 430 23.15 32.41 27.24
N ASP A 431 22.78 32.31 25.97
CA ASP A 431 23.62 32.80 24.86
C ASP A 431 22.98 33.99 24.10
N ILE A 432 23.82 34.96 23.71
CA ILE A 432 23.45 36.38 23.58
C ILE A 432 23.02 36.83 22.16
N ASP A 433 23.04 36.00 21.12
CA ASP A 433 22.79 36.47 19.74
C ASP A 433 21.33 36.32 19.23
N VAL A 434 20.37 35.98 20.11
CA VAL A 434 18.97 35.68 19.72
C VAL A 434 18.03 36.90 19.84
N ALA A 435 18.47 37.97 20.50
CA ALA A 435 17.61 39.12 20.84
C ALA A 435 17.09 39.89 19.60
N GLY A 436 17.90 40.03 18.55
CA GLY A 436 17.52 40.74 17.32
C GLY A 436 16.45 39.99 16.50
N ALA A 437 16.61 38.67 16.37
CA ALA A 437 15.60 37.81 15.73
C ALA A 437 14.31 37.79 16.55
N LEU A 438 14.41 37.63 17.88
CA LEU A 438 13.28 37.64 18.79
C LEU A 438 12.45 38.93 18.66
N ALA A 439 13.08 40.10 18.66
CA ALA A 439 12.39 41.39 18.52
C ALA A 439 11.69 41.58 17.15
N CYS A 440 12.16 40.89 16.10
CA CYS A 440 11.48 40.85 14.80
C CYS A 440 10.20 40.01 14.89
N TYR A 441 10.31 38.78 15.40
CA TYR A 441 9.18 37.87 15.56
C TYR A 441 8.13 38.38 16.57
N GLU A 442 8.54 39.10 17.61
CA GLU A 442 7.65 39.69 18.60
C GLU A 442 6.78 40.82 18.03
N ARG A 443 7.29 41.59 17.06
CA ARG A 443 6.47 42.58 16.34
C ARG A 443 5.33 41.92 15.55
N HIS A 444 5.56 40.72 15.01
CA HIS A 444 4.50 39.92 14.38
C HIS A 444 3.53 39.32 15.41
N PHE A 445 4.02 38.94 16.59
CA PHE A 445 3.20 38.44 17.70
C PHE A 445 2.20 39.48 18.22
N VAL A 446 2.60 40.74 18.37
CA VAL A 446 1.67 41.83 18.76
C VAL A 446 0.54 42.00 17.74
N ARG A 447 0.79 41.75 16.45
CA ARG A 447 -0.26 41.74 15.41
C ARG A 447 -1.16 40.49 15.51
N ALA A 448 -0.60 39.34 15.89
CA ALA A 448 -1.31 38.06 16.04
C ALA A 448 -2.10 37.92 17.36
N GLN A 449 -1.76 38.68 18.40
CA GLN A 449 -2.45 38.69 19.71
C GLN A 449 -3.79 39.45 19.71
N SER A 450 -4.21 39.99 18.57
CA SER A 450 -5.56 40.53 18.42
C SER A 450 -6.60 39.40 18.65
N ASP A 451 -7.56 39.67 19.53
CA ASP A 451 -8.65 38.78 19.91
C ASP A 451 -9.33 38.18 18.65
N VAL A 452 -9.18 36.86 18.47
CA VAL A 452 -9.64 36.14 17.28
C VAL A 452 -11.17 36.18 17.18
N PRO A 453 -11.93 35.86 18.25
CA PRO A 453 -13.35 36.17 18.35
C PRO A 453 -13.70 37.62 17.94
N ALA A 454 -13.02 38.64 18.48
CA ALA A 454 -13.29 40.02 18.09
C ALA A 454 -13.00 40.32 16.61
N ARG A 455 -12.00 39.65 16.03
CA ARG A 455 -11.70 39.78 14.59
C ARG A 455 -12.67 39.04 13.70
N ILE A 456 -13.17 37.88 14.14
CA ILE A 456 -14.27 37.18 13.47
C ILE A 456 -15.49 38.11 13.49
N ARG A 457 -15.86 38.68 14.65
CA ARG A 457 -16.93 39.69 14.76
C ARG A 457 -16.69 40.87 13.82
N SER A 458 -15.47 41.42 13.81
CA SER A 458 -15.12 42.52 12.90
C SER A 458 -15.22 42.13 11.41
N ALA A 459 -14.82 40.92 11.04
CA ALA A 459 -14.91 40.42 9.67
C ALA A 459 -16.37 40.17 9.24
N ILE A 460 -17.20 39.62 10.14
CA ILE A 460 -18.64 39.48 9.95
C ILE A 460 -19.28 40.86 9.77
N ALA A 461 -18.97 41.82 10.66
CA ALA A 461 -19.49 43.18 10.59
C ALA A 461 -19.12 43.88 9.27
N ALA A 462 -17.85 43.77 8.85
CA ALA A 462 -17.35 44.36 7.61
C ALA A 462 -18.02 43.78 6.35
N ARG A 463 -18.47 42.52 6.39
CA ARG A 463 -19.09 41.81 5.25
C ARG A 463 -20.57 41.50 5.45
N LEU A 464 -21.21 42.13 6.43
CA LEU A 464 -22.55 41.77 6.89
C LEU A 464 -23.58 41.81 5.76
N HIS A 465 -23.46 42.78 4.85
CA HIS A 465 -24.33 42.89 3.67
C HIS A 465 -24.20 41.69 2.72
N ALA A 466 -22.97 41.24 2.42
CA ALA A 466 -22.74 40.09 1.54
C ALA A 466 -23.19 38.78 2.20
N LEU A 467 -22.88 38.63 3.49
CA LEU A 467 -23.27 37.47 4.31
C LEU A 467 -24.79 37.31 4.44
N SER A 468 -25.53 38.43 4.53
CA SER A 468 -27.00 38.44 4.64
C SER A 468 -27.72 38.42 3.29
N SER A 469 -27.00 38.39 2.17
CA SER A 469 -27.61 38.38 0.83
C SER A 469 -28.17 36.99 0.50
N ALA A 470 -29.13 36.92 -0.43
CA ALA A 470 -29.70 35.65 -0.88
C ALA A 470 -28.64 34.68 -1.45
N ASP A 471 -27.53 35.22 -1.94
CA ASP A 471 -26.40 34.51 -2.51
C ASP A 471 -25.33 34.09 -1.47
N GLY A 472 -25.35 34.68 -0.28
CA GLY A 472 -24.28 34.56 0.73
C GLY A 472 -22.95 35.17 0.29
N LEU A 473 -21.97 35.16 1.21
CA LEU A 473 -20.58 35.52 0.90
C LEU A 473 -19.92 34.36 0.13
N LYS A 474 -19.62 34.58 -1.15
CA LYS A 474 -18.94 33.61 -2.01
C LYS A 474 -17.42 33.77 -1.89
N VAL A 475 -16.75 32.73 -1.43
CA VAL A 475 -15.29 32.64 -1.39
C VAL A 475 -14.82 31.37 -2.11
N ILE A 476 -13.55 31.29 -2.48
CA ILE A 476 -13.02 30.12 -3.19
C ILE A 476 -13.26 28.86 -2.34
N GLY A 477 -14.08 27.95 -2.87
CA GLY A 477 -14.43 26.67 -2.24
C GLY A 477 -15.49 26.73 -1.14
N ALA A 478 -16.09 27.90 -0.85
CA ALA A 478 -17.15 27.99 0.15
C ALA A 478 -18.18 29.12 -0.12
N VAL A 479 -19.42 28.90 0.31
CA VAL A 479 -20.48 29.91 0.41
C VAL A 479 -20.91 30.03 1.87
N ILE A 480 -20.81 31.24 2.44
CA ILE A 480 -21.14 31.51 3.84
C ILE A 480 -22.42 32.33 3.92
N ARG A 481 -23.38 31.86 4.72
CA ARG A 481 -24.68 32.51 4.91
C ARG A 481 -24.86 33.01 6.33
N PHE A 482 -25.53 34.14 6.45
CA PHE A 482 -25.95 34.69 7.73
C PHE A 482 -27.38 35.23 7.66
N ASP A 483 -28.31 34.31 7.57
CA ASP A 483 -29.73 34.62 7.42
C ASP A 483 -30.25 35.35 8.65
N ALA A 484 -31.00 36.43 8.44
CA ALA A 484 -31.55 37.29 9.49
C ALA A 484 -30.51 37.87 10.49
N ARG A 485 -29.20 37.73 10.22
CA ARG A 485 -28.10 38.22 11.08
C ARG A 485 -28.20 37.71 12.52
N GLN A 486 -28.64 36.47 12.68
CA GLN A 486 -28.77 35.83 13.97
C GLN A 486 -28.45 34.35 13.88
N ASP A 487 -28.13 33.73 15.01
CA ASP A 487 -27.95 32.29 15.09
C ASP A 487 -29.27 31.57 14.70
N PRO A 488 -29.25 30.57 13.82
CA PRO A 488 -30.47 29.91 13.34
C PRO A 488 -31.14 28.96 14.35
N ILE A 489 -30.47 28.60 15.45
CA ILE A 489 -30.95 27.64 16.45
C ILE A 489 -31.31 28.34 17.75
N LEU A 490 -30.40 29.15 18.27
CA LEU A 490 -30.54 29.89 19.52
C LEU A 490 -31.08 31.30 19.33
N PHE A 491 -31.18 31.78 18.08
CA PHE A 491 -31.73 33.10 17.73
C PHE A 491 -30.97 34.29 18.35
N GLU A 492 -29.71 34.07 18.72
CA GLU A 492 -28.83 35.14 19.21
C GLU A 492 -28.52 36.11 18.07
N ALA A 493 -28.88 37.38 18.25
CA ALA A 493 -28.66 38.40 17.23
C ALA A 493 -27.18 38.80 17.15
N PHE A 494 -26.71 39.11 15.94
CA PHE A 494 -25.35 39.59 15.75
C PHE A 494 -25.16 41.00 16.33
N ASP A 495 -24.29 41.09 17.32
CA ASP A 495 -23.77 42.34 17.84
C ASP A 495 -22.23 42.35 17.69
N PRO A 496 -21.64 43.31 16.96
CA PRO A 496 -20.19 43.40 16.79
C PRO A 496 -19.44 43.69 18.10
N ASP A 497 -20.11 44.27 19.10
CA ASP A 497 -19.51 44.70 20.36
C ASP A 497 -19.77 43.69 21.50
N ALA A 498 -20.69 42.74 21.31
CA ALA A 498 -20.93 41.65 22.26
C ALA A 498 -19.79 40.63 22.23
N ASP A 499 -19.42 40.10 23.39
CA ASP A 499 -18.35 39.10 23.50
C ASP A 499 -18.84 37.67 23.16
N THR A 500 -19.54 37.56 22.04
CA THR A 500 -20.09 36.30 21.55
C THR A 500 -19.11 35.68 20.55
N GLU A 501 -18.80 34.39 20.73
CA GLU A 501 -17.94 33.65 19.80
C GLU A 501 -18.76 33.10 18.63
N TRP A 502 -18.45 33.57 17.43
CA TRP A 502 -19.09 33.13 16.19
C TRP A 502 -18.20 32.15 15.42
N LEU A 503 -18.82 31.12 14.84
CA LEU A 503 -18.15 30.06 14.10
C LEU A 503 -19.01 29.61 12.90
N LEU A 504 -18.41 28.84 12.00
CA LEU A 504 -19.04 28.40 10.75
C LEU A 504 -19.48 26.95 10.88
N TRP A 505 -20.77 26.67 10.77
CA TRP A 505 -21.32 25.32 10.74
C TRP A 505 -21.48 24.84 9.29
N HIS A 506 -20.92 23.68 8.96
CA HIS A 506 -21.04 23.09 7.63
C HIS A 506 -22.45 22.53 7.40
N MET A 507 -23.13 23.05 6.38
CA MET A 507 -24.52 22.73 6.05
C MET A 507 -24.66 21.89 4.77
N GLY A 508 -23.55 21.54 4.11
CA GLY A 508 -23.52 20.66 2.94
C GLY A 508 -22.69 21.22 1.80
N GLU A 509 -22.83 20.64 0.61
CA GLU A 509 -22.06 21.05 -0.59
C GLU A 509 -22.99 21.39 -1.76
N GLN A 510 -22.55 22.30 -2.63
CA GLN A 510 -23.18 22.54 -3.94
C GLN A 510 -22.72 21.47 -4.95
N GLY A 511 -23.41 21.37 -6.09
CA GLY A 511 -23.15 20.33 -7.11
C GLY A 511 -21.76 20.37 -7.76
N ASP A 512 -20.97 21.42 -7.51
CA ASP A 512 -19.58 21.59 -7.95
C ASP A 512 -18.54 21.31 -6.83
N GLY A 513 -18.98 20.83 -5.67
CA GLY A 513 -18.13 20.56 -4.50
C GLY A 513 -17.85 21.77 -3.60
N THR A 514 -18.51 22.91 -3.84
CA THR A 514 -18.39 24.10 -2.98
C THR A 514 -19.12 23.89 -1.65
N GLY A 515 -18.42 23.98 -0.52
CA GLY A 515 -19.03 23.83 0.81
C GLY A 515 -19.95 25.01 1.18
N VAL A 516 -21.06 24.73 1.83
CA VAL A 516 -22.05 25.71 2.30
C VAL A 516 -21.98 25.78 3.82
N TYR A 517 -21.81 26.99 4.36
CA TYR A 517 -21.63 27.23 5.79
C TYR A 517 -22.61 28.27 6.32
N HIS A 518 -23.06 28.09 7.56
CA HIS A 518 -23.89 29.05 8.28
C HIS A 518 -23.14 29.60 9.50
N LEU A 519 -23.28 30.90 9.77
CA LEU A 519 -22.78 31.49 11.01
C LEU A 519 -23.65 31.07 12.20
N VAL A 520 -23.01 30.54 13.23
CA VAL A 520 -23.62 30.13 14.50
C VAL A 520 -22.74 30.57 15.66
N ILE A 521 -23.30 30.63 16.87
CA ILE A 521 -22.54 30.90 18.09
C ILE A 521 -21.98 29.60 18.70
N ASP A 522 -20.96 29.71 19.55
CA ASP A 522 -20.34 28.53 20.16
C ASP A 522 -21.31 27.73 21.05
N GLU A 523 -22.19 28.41 21.75
CA GLU A 523 -23.24 27.80 22.57
C GLU A 523 -24.13 26.85 21.74
N THR A 524 -24.37 27.18 20.46
CA THR A 524 -25.10 26.31 19.53
C THR A 524 -24.32 25.03 19.22
N ARG A 525 -23.00 25.14 18.96
CA ARG A 525 -22.12 23.97 18.76
C ARG A 525 -22.14 23.07 19.98
N GLU A 526 -21.98 23.65 21.17
CA GLU A 526 -21.97 22.90 22.43
C GLU A 526 -23.29 22.17 22.65
N GLN A 527 -24.42 22.86 22.44
CA GLN A 527 -25.74 22.27 22.57
C GLN A 527 -25.94 21.11 21.59
N LEU A 528 -25.67 21.31 20.30
CA LEU A 528 -25.89 20.30 19.26
C LEU A 528 -25.04 19.04 19.48
N CYS A 529 -23.77 19.22 19.87
CA CYS A 529 -22.88 18.10 20.19
C CYS A 529 -23.35 17.35 21.45
N LYS A 530 -23.80 18.07 22.47
CA LYS A 530 -24.24 17.50 23.75
C LYS A 530 -25.56 16.72 23.62
N THR A 531 -26.50 17.22 22.82
CA THR A 531 -27.80 16.57 22.61
C THR A 531 -27.74 15.45 21.56
N GLY A 532 -26.61 15.29 20.86
CA GLY A 532 -26.47 14.31 19.79
C GLY A 532 -27.42 14.59 18.63
N SER A 533 -27.67 15.87 18.32
CA SER A 533 -28.59 16.28 17.26
C SER A 533 -28.15 15.70 15.92
N ARG A 534 -29.11 15.28 15.08
CA ARG A 534 -28.82 14.77 13.73
C ARG A 534 -28.37 15.92 12.83
N HIS A 535 -27.31 15.70 12.08
CA HIS A 535 -26.79 16.68 11.15
C HIS A 535 -27.78 16.85 9.97
N PRO A 536 -28.08 18.09 9.52
CA PRO A 536 -29.08 18.33 8.48
C PRO A 536 -28.68 17.78 7.10
N TYR A 537 -27.38 17.78 6.79
CA TYR A 537 -26.83 17.24 5.55
C TYR A 537 -26.31 15.79 5.64
N PHE A 538 -25.44 15.51 6.61
CA PHE A 538 -24.91 14.16 6.80
C PHE A 538 -25.88 13.30 7.60
N ASP A 539 -26.10 12.05 7.18
CA ASP A 539 -26.92 11.10 7.93
C ASP A 539 -26.20 10.53 9.17
N ARG A 540 -25.75 11.42 10.06
CA ARG A 540 -25.06 11.11 11.31
C ARG A 540 -25.32 12.20 12.36
N THR A 541 -24.91 11.96 13.59
CA THR A 541 -24.94 12.99 14.64
C THR A 541 -23.93 14.11 14.35
N VAL A 542 -24.27 15.33 14.75
CA VAL A 542 -23.37 16.48 14.73
C VAL A 542 -22.17 16.22 15.64
N THR A 543 -20.99 16.55 15.16
CA THR A 543 -19.70 16.43 15.84
C THR A 543 -18.96 17.76 15.76
N ARG A 544 -17.90 17.92 16.57
CA ARG A 544 -17.06 19.13 16.51
C ARG A 544 -16.42 19.37 15.14
N ASN A 545 -16.20 18.31 14.35
CA ASN A 545 -15.60 18.41 13.01
C ASN A 545 -16.55 18.99 11.96
N ASP A 546 -17.84 19.17 12.29
CA ASP A 546 -18.81 19.81 11.41
C ASP A 546 -18.74 21.34 11.48
N PHE A 547 -17.89 21.88 12.36
CA PHE A 547 -17.71 23.30 12.58
C PHE A 547 -16.29 23.74 12.25
N ILE A 548 -16.19 24.92 11.66
CA ILE A 548 -14.94 25.63 11.44
C ILE A 548 -14.93 26.83 12.39
N ASP A 549 -13.93 26.91 13.25
CA ASP A 549 -13.75 27.98 14.23
C ASP A 549 -12.38 28.67 14.09
N GLY A 550 -12.14 29.67 14.94
CA GLY A 550 -10.85 30.32 15.10
C GLY A 550 -10.26 30.85 13.79
N ASP A 551 -9.01 30.47 13.51
CA ASP A 551 -8.24 31.04 12.40
C ASP A 551 -8.77 30.64 11.03
N GLU A 552 -9.36 29.45 10.93
CA GLU A 552 -9.91 28.93 9.68
C GLU A 552 -11.22 29.64 9.34
N ALA A 553 -12.07 29.89 10.34
CA ALA A 553 -13.26 30.71 10.20
C ALA A 553 -12.90 32.15 9.82
N LEU A 554 -11.94 32.75 10.54
CA LEU A 554 -11.46 34.09 10.25
C LEU A 554 -10.89 34.21 8.83
N ALA A 555 -10.15 33.20 8.36
CA ALA A 555 -9.60 33.17 7.02
C ALA A 555 -10.68 33.14 5.93
N LEU A 556 -11.72 32.34 6.11
CA LEU A 556 -12.85 32.29 5.18
C LEU A 556 -13.64 33.60 5.18
N LEU A 557 -13.85 34.20 6.35
CA LEU A 557 -14.56 35.48 6.50
C LEU A 557 -13.73 36.71 6.11
N SER A 558 -12.41 36.58 5.96
CA SER A 558 -11.50 37.70 5.65
C SER A 558 -11.09 37.79 4.18
N ARG A 559 -11.53 36.85 3.33
CA ARG A 559 -11.41 36.90 1.86
C ARG A 559 -12.46 37.82 1.26
#